data_AF-A0A3N5GTG5-F1
#
_entry.id   AF-A0A3N5GTG5-F1
#
_cell.length_a   1.000
_cell.length_b   1.000
_cell.length_c   1.000
_cell.angle_alpha   90.00
_cell.angle_beta   90.00
_cell.angle_gamma   90.00
#
_symmetry.space_group_name_H-M   'P 1'
#
loop_
_entity.id
_entity.type
_entity.pdbx_description
1 polymer ?
#
loop_
_entity_poly.entity_id
_entity_poly.type
_entity_poly.pdbx_seq_one_letter_code
_entity_poly.pdbx_strand_id
1 'polypeptide(L)' 'RLLIAQDTGSAILGLARGDVFFGTGAAAAWSAGHMKSAGRMIVLLPRPLARRLIATP' A
#
# COMPACT_ATOMS: atom_id res chain seq x y z
N ARG A 1 -8.37 3.82 -4.00
CA ARG A 1 -8.97 3.48 -2.68
C ARG A 1 -8.04 3.99 -1.59
N LEU A 2 -8.57 4.45 -0.45
CA LEU A 2 -7.75 4.70 0.74
C LEU A 2 -7.58 3.38 1.49
N LEU A 3 -6.36 3.05 1.88
CA LEU A 3 -5.98 1.82 2.57
C LEU A 3 -5.01 2.18 3.70
N ILE A 4 -4.83 1.25 4.64
CA ILE A 4 -3.84 1.35 5.72
C ILE A 4 -2.73 0.34 5.47
N ALA A 5 -1.48 0.79 5.50
CA ALA A 5 -0.31 -0.09 5.40
C ALA A 5 -0.02 -0.70 6.78
N GLN A 6 -0.68 -1.84 7.09
CA GLN A 6 -0.58 -2.51 8.39
C GLN A 6 0.28 -3.79 8.36
N ASP A 7 0.74 -4.20 7.18
CA ASP A 7 1.48 -5.43 6.99
C ASP A 7 2.66 -5.25 6.03
N THR A 8 3.62 -6.15 6.10
CA THR A 8 4.81 -6.21 5.23
C THR A 8 4.96 -7.62 4.66
N GLY A 9 5.72 -7.76 3.56
CA GLY A 9 5.95 -9.08 2.96
C GLY A 9 7.29 -9.11 2.22
N SER A 10 7.99 -10.24 2.29
CA SER A 10 9.33 -10.40 1.70
C SER A 10 9.36 -10.17 0.19
N ALA A 11 8.25 -10.40 -0.51
CA ALA A 11 8.11 -10.16 -1.95
C ALA A 11 7.65 -8.73 -2.32
N ILE A 12 7.31 -7.89 -1.35
CA ILE A 12 6.83 -6.52 -1.56
C ILE A 12 8.02 -5.56 -1.45
N LEU A 13 8.74 -5.42 -2.57
CA LEU A 13 9.97 -4.65 -2.66
C LEU A 13 9.82 -3.47 -3.62
N GLY A 14 10.61 -2.42 -3.40
CA GLY A 14 10.65 -1.22 -4.25
C GLY A 14 9.64 -0.14 -3.86
N LEU A 15 9.75 1.01 -4.53
CA LEU A 15 8.86 2.15 -4.32
C LEU A 15 7.49 1.91 -4.96
N ALA A 16 6.44 2.43 -4.33
CA ALA A 16 5.06 2.37 -4.83
C ALA A 16 4.58 0.94 -5.21
N ARG A 17 5.01 -0.06 -4.41
CA ARG A 17 4.59 -1.46 -4.49
C ARG A 17 3.82 -1.82 -3.22
N GLY A 18 2.74 -2.60 -3.36
CA GLY A 18 1.94 -3.06 -2.22
C GLY A 18 1.15 -4.31 -2.57
N ASP A 19 0.71 -5.00 -1.51
CA ASP A 19 -0.25 -6.09 -1.58
C ASP A 19 -1.57 -5.65 -0.91
N VAL A 20 -2.69 -6.08 -1.47
CA VAL A 20 -4.01 -5.72 -0.95
C VAL A 20 -4.64 -6.97 -0.34
N PHE A 21 -4.90 -6.93 0.96
CA PHE A 21 -5.68 -7.97 1.60
C PHE A 21 -7.14 -7.87 1.19
N PHE A 22 -7.65 -8.91 0.52
CA PHE A 22 -9.04 -8.97 0.02
C PHE A 22 -10.03 -9.57 1.01
N GLY A 23 -9.58 -10.05 2.16
CA GLY A 23 -10.39 -10.85 3.11
C GLY A 23 -9.99 -12.32 3.10
N THR A 24 -10.83 -13.15 3.71
CA THR A 24 -10.60 -14.60 3.84
C THR A 24 -11.60 -15.40 2.99
N GLY A 25 -11.28 -16.66 2.70
CA GLY A 25 -12.15 -17.58 1.94
C GLY A 25 -11.92 -17.57 0.43
N ALA A 26 -12.62 -18.48 -0.27
CA ALA A 26 -12.35 -18.80 -1.67
C ALA A 26 -12.58 -17.60 -2.62
N ALA A 27 -13.59 -16.77 -2.37
CA ALA A 27 -13.87 -15.60 -3.20
C ALA A 27 -12.78 -14.52 -3.10
N ALA A 28 -12.25 -14.30 -1.88
CA ALA A 28 -11.13 -13.39 -1.66
C ALA A 28 -9.86 -13.92 -2.32
N ALA A 29 -9.58 -15.22 -2.16
CA ALA A 29 -8.43 -15.88 -2.81
C ALA A 29 -8.51 -15.78 -4.34
N TRP A 30 -9.68 -16.02 -4.92
CA TRP A 30 -9.88 -15.89 -6.37
C TRP A 30 -9.62 -14.46 -6.85
N SER A 31 -10.14 -13.46 -6.13
CA SER A 31 -9.93 -12.04 -6.48
C SER A 31 -8.46 -11.62 -6.32
N ALA A 32 -7.82 -12.04 -5.23
CA ALA A 32 -6.42 -11.75 -4.95
C ALA A 32 -5.48 -12.39 -5.96
N GLY A 33 -5.75 -13.64 -6.37
CA GLY A 33 -4.92 -14.36 -7.34
C GLY A 33 -4.84 -13.70 -8.72
N HIS A 34 -5.87 -12.93 -9.09
CA HIS A 34 -5.90 -12.17 -10.35
C HIS A 34 -5.36 -10.74 -10.20
N MET A 35 -4.98 -10.31 -8.99
CA MET A 35 -4.50 -8.95 -8.76
C MET A 35 -3.09 -8.75 -9.32
N LYS A 36 -3.00 -8.07 -10.47
CA LYS A 36 -1.75 -7.58 -11.05
C LYS A 36 -2.00 -6.33 -11.88
N SER A 37 -2.19 -5.22 -11.19
CA SER A 37 -2.58 -3.94 -11.81
C SER A 37 -1.54 -2.87 -11.57
N ALA A 38 -1.30 -2.03 -12.58
CA ALA A 38 -0.57 -0.79 -12.40
C ALA A 38 -1.42 0.21 -11.59
N GLY A 39 -0.77 1.09 -10.84
CA GLY A 39 -1.46 2.07 -10.03
C GLY A 39 -0.54 3.16 -9.49
N ARG A 40 -1.14 4.17 -8.86
CA ARG A 40 -0.43 5.24 -8.16
C ARG A 40 -0.67 5.11 -6.66
N MET A 41 0.41 5.12 -5.88
CA MET A 41 0.34 5.18 -4.42
C MET A 41 0.61 6.61 -3.96
N ILE A 42 -0.23 7.10 -3.05
CA ILE A 42 -0.07 8.39 -2.39
C ILE A 42 -0.08 8.11 -0.88
N VAL A 43 0.98 8.51 -0.18
CA VAL A 43 1.08 8.35 1.26
C VAL A 43 0.53 9.60 1.94
N LEU A 44 -0.44 9.41 2.84
CA LEU A 44 -0.92 10.48 3.71
C LEU A 44 -0.09 10.49 4.98
N LEU A 45 0.59 11.61 5.23
CA LEU A 45 1.43 11.79 6.40
C LEU A 45 0.77 12.70 7.43
N PRO A 46 0.98 12.48 8.74
CA PRO A 46 0.63 13.45 9.76
C PRO A 46 1.25 14.81 9.44
N ARG A 47 0.48 15.90 9.63
CA ARG A 47 0.91 17.26 9.26
C ARG A 47 2.29 17.66 9.84
N PRO A 48 2.63 17.36 11.11
CA PRO A 48 3.95 17.69 11.65
C PRO A 48 5.09 16.98 10.90
N LEU A 49 4.90 15.70 10.56
CA LEU A 49 5.89 14.91 9.81
C LEU A 49 6.07 15.43 8.39
N ALA A 50 4.97 15.73 7.69
CA ALA A 50 5.00 16.29 6.36
C ALA A 50 5.79 17.61 6.33
N ARG A 51 5.54 18.51 7.30
CA ARG A 51 6.29 19.78 7.41
C ARG A 51 7.78 19.55 7.58
N ARG A 52 8.19 18.61 8.43
CA ARG A 52 9.61 18.30 8.65
C ARG A 52 10.29 17.80 7.37
N LEU A 53 9.65 16.89 6.65
CA LEU A 53 10.20 16.31 5.42
C LEU A 53 10.27 17.31 4.25
N ILE A 54 9.38 18.30 4.20
CA ILE A 54 9.37 19.32 3.14
C ILE A 54 10.27 20.52 3.50
N ALA A 55 10.46 20.83 4.79
CA ALA A 55 11.25 21.96 5.26
C ALA A 55 12.77 21.69 5.34
N THR A 56 13.19 20.44 5.16
CA THR A 56 14.61 20.07 5.14
C THR A 56 15.07 20.08 3.67
N PRO A 57 15.97 21.00 3.25
CA PRO A 57 16.54 20.98 1.91
C PRO A 57 17.43 19.75 1.66
#